data_AF-A0A3D3RRZ4-F1
#
_entry.id   AF-A0A3D3RRZ4-F1
#
_cell.length_a   1.000
_cell.length_b   1.000
_cell.length_c   1.000
_cell.angle_alpha   90.00
_cell.angle_beta   90.00
_cell.angle_gamma   90.00
#
_symmetry.space_group_name_H-M   'P 1'
#
loop_
_entity.id
_entity.type
_entity.pdbx_description
1 polymer ?
#
loop_
_entity_poly.entity_id
_entity_poly.type
_entity_poly.pdbx_seq_one_letter_code
_entity_poly.pdbx_strand_id
1 'polypeptide(L)' 'MRVFGVFALFGLLFLGGVSYAKDPFPPKPSKVPGQIRCNTRCINDMCWRTYDDGRSVKFRARPKWDPFQQRWVFDPGPC' A
#
# COMPACT_ATOMS: atom_id res chain seq x y z
N MET A 1 -29.21 -11.32 46.35
CA MET A 1 -28.95 -12.77 46.45
C MET A 1 -28.33 -13.19 45.11
N ARG A 2 -27.00 -13.39 45.06
CA ARG A 2 -26.31 -14.70 44.96
C ARG A 2 -26.62 -15.44 43.62
N VAL A 3 -25.71 -16.02 42.85
CA VAL A 3 -24.27 -16.33 42.93
C VAL A 3 -23.90 -17.04 41.59
N PHE A 4 -22.78 -16.64 40.97
CA PHE A 4 -21.74 -17.41 40.25
C PHE A 4 -22.01 -18.42 39.10
N GLY A 5 -21.09 -18.39 38.13
CA GLY A 5 -20.71 -19.53 37.27
C GLY A 5 -20.21 -19.08 35.88
N VAL A 6 -19.01 -18.53 35.72
CA VAL A 6 -17.78 -19.25 35.31
C VAL A 6 -18.03 -20.36 34.29
N PHE A 7 -17.85 -20.05 33.01
CA PHE A 7 -17.29 -20.99 32.03
C PHE A 7 -16.41 -20.20 31.06
N ALA A 8 -15.14 -20.05 31.44
CA ALA A 8 -14.07 -19.80 30.50
C ALA A 8 -14.00 -20.99 29.54
N LEU A 9 -13.95 -20.74 28.22
CA LEU A 9 -13.28 -21.60 27.23
C LEU A 9 -13.48 -21.02 25.81
N PHE A 10 -12.36 -20.92 25.08
CA PHE A 10 -12.22 -20.68 23.64
C PHE A 10 -12.27 -19.23 23.10
N GLY A 11 -11.08 -18.70 22.83
CA GLY A 11 -10.74 -18.42 21.43
C GLY A 11 -10.56 -16.97 21.04
N LEU A 12 -9.29 -16.59 20.86
CA LEU A 12 -8.78 -15.65 19.86
C LEU A 12 -9.40 -14.25 19.77
N LEU A 13 -8.58 -13.26 20.14
CA LEU A 13 -8.05 -12.24 19.22
C LEU A 13 -8.97 -11.94 17.99
N PHE A 14 -10.01 -11.14 18.16
CA PHE A 14 -10.62 -10.41 17.04
C PHE A 14 -10.48 -8.92 17.24
N LEU A 15 -9.25 -8.45 16.96
CA LEU A 15 -8.96 -7.09 16.50
C LEU A 15 -9.72 -6.88 15.17
N GLY A 16 -11.00 -6.51 15.26
CA GLY A 16 -11.80 -6.07 14.13
C GLY A 16 -11.39 -4.68 13.70
N GLY A 17 -10.48 -4.62 12.72
CA GLY A 17 -9.72 -3.44 12.32
C GLY A 17 -10.57 -2.24 11.88
N VAL A 18 -10.00 -1.07 12.17
CA VAL A 18 -10.42 0.24 11.66
C VAL A 18 -10.46 0.20 10.13
N SER A 19 -11.65 0.35 9.54
CA SER A 19 -11.80 0.63 8.10
C SER A 19 -11.37 2.07 7.82
N TYR A 20 -10.06 2.29 7.72
CA TYR A 20 -9.51 3.55 7.23
C TYR A 20 -9.92 3.69 5.76
N ALA A 21 -10.52 4.82 5.38
CA ALA A 21 -10.78 5.13 3.98
C ALA A 21 -9.48 4.88 3.21
N LYS A 22 -9.53 3.95 2.26
CA LYS A 22 -8.38 3.24 1.69
C LYS A 22 -7.45 4.24 1.00
N ASP A 23 -6.50 4.81 1.73
CA ASP A 23 -5.47 5.66 1.15
C ASP A 23 -4.88 4.91 -0.04
N PRO A 24 -4.92 5.49 -1.26
CA PRO A 24 -4.48 4.80 -2.46
C PRO A 24 -2.96 4.55 -2.47
N PHE A 25 -2.24 5.11 -1.50
CA PHE A 25 -0.82 4.90 -1.29
C PHE A 25 -0.53 3.44 -0.91
N PRO A 26 0.41 2.79 -1.61
CA PRO A 26 0.84 1.45 -1.24
C PRO A 26 1.58 1.48 0.12
N PRO A 27 1.62 0.35 0.85
CA PRO A 27 2.35 0.28 2.11
C PRO A 27 3.83 0.57 1.90
N LYS A 28 4.47 1.13 2.93
CA LYS A 28 5.90 1.42 2.91
C LYS A 28 6.72 0.13 2.70
N PRO A 29 7.65 0.07 1.74
CA PRO A 29 8.53 -1.09 1.60
C PRO A 29 9.51 -1.20 2.77
N SER A 30 10.01 -2.41 3.01
CA SER A 30 11.12 -2.63 3.95
C SER A 30 12.38 -1.94 3.46
N LYS A 31 13.01 -1.17 4.34
CA LYS A 31 14.25 -0.45 4.05
C LYS A 31 15.41 -1.43 3.92
N VAL A 32 16.17 -1.32 2.84
CA VAL A 32 17.38 -2.12 2.60
C VAL A 32 18.57 -1.15 2.58
N PRO A 33 19.60 -1.35 3.43
CA PRO A 33 20.79 -0.49 3.42
C PRO A 33 21.45 -0.47 2.04
N GLY A 34 21.71 0.73 1.51
CA GLY A 34 22.35 0.91 0.21
C GLY A 34 21.43 0.87 -1.01
N GLN A 35 20.11 0.73 -0.84
CA GLN A 35 19.17 0.71 -1.97
C GLN A 35 17.93 1.56 -1.68
N ILE A 36 17.57 2.43 -2.63
CA ILE A 36 16.30 3.16 -2.60
C ILE A 36 15.21 2.18 -3.04
N ARG A 37 14.21 1.97 -2.20
CA ARG A 37 13.07 1.12 -2.51
C ARG A 37 11.80 1.94 -2.46
N CYS A 38 10.95 1.75 -3.45
CA CYS A 38 9.67 2.41 -3.48
C CYS A 38 8.60 1.44 -3.96
N ASN A 39 7.42 1.53 -3.36
CA ASN A 39 6.23 0.88 -3.86
C ASN A 39 5.43 1.91 -4.65
N THR A 40 5.03 1.58 -5.87
CA THR A 40 4.18 2.44 -6.70
C THR A 40 2.90 1.71 -7.05
N ARG A 41 1.77 2.41 -6.91
CA ARG A 41 0.47 1.96 -7.37
C ARG A 41 -0.09 2.99 -8.34
N CYS A 42 -0.45 2.57 -9.54
CA CYS A 42 -1.06 3.43 -10.54
C CYS A 42 -2.52 3.00 -10.79
N ILE A 43 -3.41 3.97 -10.89
CA ILE A 43 -4.80 3.79 -11.31
C ILE A 43 -5.03 4.81 -12.44
N ASN A 44 -5.23 4.32 -13.65
CA ASN A 44 -5.27 5.12 -14.88
C ASN A 44 -3.96 5.92 -15.08
N ASP A 45 -4.05 7.25 -15.12
CA ASP A 45 -2.96 8.21 -15.28
C ASP A 45 -2.37 8.66 -13.93
N MET A 46 -3.03 8.34 -12.81
CA MET A 46 -2.63 8.78 -11.48
C MET A 46 -1.85 7.69 -10.75
N CYS A 47 -0.68 8.05 -10.23
CA CYS A 47 0.19 7.15 -9.48
C CYS A 47 0.43 7.68 -8.06
N TRP A 48 0.44 6.73 -7.13
CA TRP A 48 0.79 6.92 -5.73
C TRP A 48 2.02 6.10 -5.42
N ARG A 49 3.07 6.78 -4.96
CA ARG A 49 4.34 6.16 -4.63
C ARG A 49 4.67 6.40 -3.17
N THR A 50 5.17 5.36 -2.51
CA THR A 50 5.67 5.41 -1.14
C THR A 50 7.10 4.88 -1.10
N TYR A 51 8.02 5.70 -0.62
CA TYR A 51 9.45 5.43 -0.50
C TYR A 51 9.76 4.71 0.82
N ASP A 52 10.93 4.07 0.91
CA ASP A 52 11.41 3.36 2.10
C ASP A 52 11.65 4.27 3.32
N ASP A 53 11.91 5.55 3.07
CA ASP A 53 12.02 6.61 4.08
C ASP A 53 10.66 7.05 4.65
N GLY A 54 9.55 6.61 4.04
CA GLY A 54 8.18 6.94 4.43
C GLY A 54 7.58 8.13 3.68
N ARG A 55 8.34 8.78 2.78
CA ARG A 55 7.79 9.81 1.91
C ARG A 55 6.77 9.21 0.97
N SER A 56 5.66 9.92 0.78
CA SER A 56 4.60 9.50 -0.12
C SER A 56 4.30 10.63 -1.11
N VAL A 57 4.27 10.31 -2.40
CA VAL A 57 4.06 11.28 -3.48
C VAL A 57 2.94 10.81 -4.40
N LYS A 58 2.08 11.75 -4.78
CA LYS A 58 1.02 11.55 -5.77
C LYS A 58 1.37 12.36 -7.00
N PHE A 59 1.44 11.69 -8.16
CA PHE A 59 1.78 12.34 -9.41
C PHE A 59 1.01 11.72 -10.58
N ARG A 60 0.84 12.48 -11.65
CA ARG A 60 0.31 11.98 -12.92
C ARG A 60 1.47 11.39 -13.72
N ALA A 61 1.38 10.11 -14.07
CA ALA A 61 2.38 9.45 -14.91
C ALA A 61 2.31 10.04 -16.33
N ARG A 62 3.48 10.20 -16.95
CA ARG A 62 3.56 10.69 -18.33
C ARG A 62 3.32 9.55 -19.29
N PRO A 63 2.51 9.73 -20.34
CA PRO A 63 2.37 8.74 -21.39
C PRO A 63 3.69 8.59 -22.12
N LYS A 64 4.14 7.35 -22.27
CA LYS A 64 5.36 6.95 -22.98
C LYS A 64 4.96 5.90 -24.01
N TRP A 65 5.53 6.00 -25.21
CA TRP A 65 5.34 4.98 -26.24
C TRP A 65 6.24 3.78 -25.92
N ASP A 66 5.65 2.59 -25.78
CA ASP A 66 6.39 1.34 -25.67
C ASP A 66 6.50 0.68 -27.06
N PRO A 67 7.70 0.64 -27.68
CA PRO A 67 7.88 0.07 -29.01
C PRO A 67 7.74 -1.46 -29.04
N PHE A 68 7.89 -2.15 -27.92
CA PHE A 68 7.76 -3.61 -27.83
C PHE A 68 6.29 -4.02 -27.75
N GLN A 69 5.48 -3.24 -27.03
CA GLN A 69 4.04 -3.48 -26.91
C GLN A 69 3.18 -2.71 -27.92
N GLN A 70 3.81 -1.83 -28.72
CA GLN A 70 3.16 -0.95 -29.70
C GLN A 70 1.96 -0.18 -29.13
N ARG A 71 2.08 0.29 -27.89
CA ARG A 71 1.01 1.02 -27.19
C ARG A 71 1.55 2.16 -26.33
N TRP A 72 0.67 3.12 -26.06
CA TRP A 72 0.91 4.11 -25.02
C TRP A 72 0.78 3.46 -23.64
N VAL A 73 1.82 3.61 -22.83
CA VAL A 73 1.87 3.16 -21.43
C VAL A 73 2.12 4.35 -20.52
N PHE A 74 1.56 4.33 -19.32
CA PHE A 74 1.84 5.33 -18.31
C PHE A 74 2.99 4.81 -17.45
N ASP A 75 4.17 5.39 -17.64
CA ASP A 75 5.38 5.00 -16.92
C ASP A 75 5.51 5.83 -15.63
N PRO A 76 5.45 5.21 -14.43
CA PRO A 76 5.68 5.92 -13.17
C PRO A 76 7.14 6.36 -12.97
N GLY A 77 8.07 5.90 -13.81
CA GLY A 77 9.49 6.23 -13.72
C GLY A 77 10.23 5.46 -12.60
N PRO A 78 11.56 5.63 -12.51
CA PRO A 78 12.39 4.89 -11.56
C PRO A 78 12.09 5.28 -10.11
N CYS A 79 12.30 4.34 -9.18
CA CYS A 79 12.67 4.68 -7.81
C CYS A 79 14.12 5.20 -7.84
#